data_AF-A0A352B5S5-F1
#
_entry.id   AF-A0A352B5S5-F1
#
_cell.length_a   1.000
_cell.length_b   1.000
_cell.length_c   1.000
_cell.angle_alpha   90.00
_cell.angle_beta   90.00
_cell.angle_gamma   90.00
#
_symmetry.space_group_name_H-M   'P 1'
#
loop_
_entity.id
_entity.type
_entity.pdbx_description
1 polymer ?
#
loop_
_entity_poly.entity_id
_entity_poly.type
_entity_poly.pdbx_seq_one_letter_code
_entity_poly.pdbx_strand_id
1 'polypeptide(L)'
;MAPVRDPAWSQPHILQLPKFSGRGASLSFIEGGNHIPFSIERIYYLAEVKKQTIRGEHAHRDLEQLVIAITGAFDVVIFNGEQQWTFSLNAPDEALYIPALHWGTLNNFSGAAACLVLASAAYDPKDYLTTYDDFLTEVRQRQAGRGGTGG
;
A
#
# COMPACT_ATOMS: atom_id res chain seq x y z
N MET A 1 21.63 7.74 -13.62
CA MET A 1 20.46 6.87 -13.84
C MET A 1 20.05 6.33 -12.49
N ALA A 2 18.79 6.52 -12.07
CA ALA A 2 18.27 5.78 -10.92
C ALA A 2 18.34 4.28 -11.25
N PRO A 3 18.70 3.41 -10.30
CA PRO A 3 18.77 1.98 -10.56
C PRO A 3 17.43 1.48 -11.13
N VAL A 4 17.50 0.58 -12.11
CA VAL A 4 16.31 -0.07 -12.66
C VAL A 4 15.64 -0.81 -11.51
N ARG A 5 14.47 -0.33 -11.10
CA ARG A 5 13.71 -0.90 -10.01
C ARG A 5 13.18 -2.26 -10.44
N ASP A 6 13.30 -3.26 -9.56
CA ASP A 6 12.76 -4.61 -9.83
C ASP A 6 11.26 -4.51 -10.22
N PRO A 7 10.84 -5.10 -11.34
CA PRO A 7 9.45 -5.11 -11.80
C PRO A 7 8.43 -5.55 -10.74
N ALA A 8 8.82 -6.36 -9.76
CA ALA A 8 7.98 -6.76 -8.64
C ALA A 8 7.38 -5.55 -7.90
N TRP A 9 8.10 -4.42 -7.83
CA TRP A 9 7.66 -3.19 -7.15
C TRP A 9 6.72 -2.32 -7.98
N SER A 10 6.33 -2.75 -9.17
CA SER A 10 5.36 -2.04 -10.03
C SER A 10 3.91 -2.47 -9.80
N GLN A 11 3.68 -3.57 -9.08
CA GLN A 11 2.36 -4.12 -8.79
C GLN A 11 2.18 -4.37 -7.29
N PRO A 12 0.92 -4.31 -6.80
CA PRO A 12 0.64 -4.65 -5.41
C PRO A 12 0.91 -6.14 -5.17
N HIS A 13 1.58 -6.45 -4.06
CA HIS A 13 1.90 -7.84 -3.69
C HIS A 13 2.13 -7.99 -2.18
N ILE A 14 1.98 -9.21 -1.70
CA ILE A 14 2.25 -9.56 -0.30
C ILE A 14 3.75 -9.80 -0.11
N LEU A 15 4.29 -9.17 0.93
CA LEU A 15 5.61 -9.43 1.48
C LEU A 15 5.46 -10.23 2.77
N GLN A 16 6.29 -11.28 2.89
CA GLN A 16 6.47 -12.00 4.15
C GLN A 16 7.57 -11.29 4.94
N LEU A 17 7.22 -10.79 6.12
CA LEU A 17 8.16 -10.09 6.98
C LEU A 17 9.04 -11.07 7.75
N PRO A 18 10.28 -10.68 8.11
CA PRO A 18 11.07 -11.45 9.05
C PRO A 18 10.26 -11.72 10.32
N LYS A 19 10.20 -12.97 10.76
CA LYS A 19 9.47 -13.40 11.95
C LYS A 19 10.30 -14.29 12.83
N PHE A 20 10.37 -13.92 14.10
CA PHE A 20 11.02 -14.69 15.15
C PHE A 20 9.99 -15.07 16.20
N SER A 21 9.70 -16.36 16.31
CA SER A 21 8.73 -16.90 17.29
C SER A 21 9.46 -17.54 18.46
N GLY A 22 9.20 -17.08 19.68
CA GLY A 22 9.82 -17.64 20.88
C GLY A 22 9.42 -16.90 22.16
N ARG A 23 9.62 -17.55 23.32
CA ARG A 23 9.30 -16.98 24.65
C ARG A 23 7.86 -16.43 24.78
N GLY A 24 6.91 -17.03 24.06
CA GLY A 24 5.49 -16.66 24.13
C GLY A 24 5.09 -15.46 23.26
N ALA A 25 5.96 -14.98 22.35
CA ALA A 25 5.65 -13.90 21.43
C ALA A 25 6.16 -14.19 20.00
N SER A 26 5.63 -13.45 19.03
CA SER A 26 6.21 -13.32 17.70
C SER A 26 6.74 -11.90 17.55
N LEU A 27 7.94 -11.76 16.99
CA LEU A 27 8.56 -10.48 16.67
C LEU A 27 8.76 -10.39 15.15
N SER A 28 8.21 -9.34 14.56
CA SER A 28 8.47 -8.95 13.18
C SER A 28 8.99 -7.52 13.12
N PHE A 29 9.83 -7.22 12.12
CA PHE A 29 10.40 -5.88 11.93
C PHE A 29 10.54 -5.54 10.45
N ILE A 30 10.62 -4.25 10.16
CA ILE A 30 10.74 -3.71 8.81
C ILE A 30 11.78 -2.60 8.84
N GLU A 31 12.60 -2.55 7.80
CA GLU A 31 13.64 -1.54 7.62
C GLU A 31 13.52 -0.96 6.21
N GLY A 32 13.42 0.36 6.12
CA GLY A 32 13.38 1.07 4.84
C GLY A 32 14.66 0.87 4.03
N GLY A 33 14.53 0.67 2.73
CA GLY A 33 15.65 0.39 1.82
C GLY A 33 16.27 -1.00 1.95
N ASN A 34 15.81 -1.83 2.89
CA ASN A 34 16.23 -3.24 3.05
C ASN A 34 15.08 -4.19 2.68
N HIS A 35 13.98 -4.15 3.45
CA HIS A 35 12.82 -5.03 3.22
C HIS A 35 11.81 -4.44 2.23
N ILE A 36 11.87 -3.12 2.03
CA ILE A 36 11.01 -2.35 1.14
C ILE A 36 11.86 -1.38 0.31
N PRO A 37 11.43 -0.99 -0.90
CA PRO A 37 12.25 -0.23 -1.84
C PRO A 37 12.30 1.28 -1.55
N PHE A 38 11.82 1.71 -0.38
CA PHE A 38 11.71 3.11 0.02
C PHE A 38 12.13 3.34 1.48
N SER A 39 12.49 4.58 1.80
CA SER A 39 12.69 5.04 3.19
C SER A 39 11.36 5.28 3.88
N ILE A 40 11.21 4.85 5.13
CA ILE A 40 9.99 5.09 5.90
C ILE A 40 10.03 6.53 6.44
N GLU A 41 9.32 7.44 5.77
CA GLU A 41 9.25 8.84 6.20
C GLU A 41 8.06 9.13 7.10
N ARG A 42 7.05 8.27 7.08
CA ARG A 42 5.84 8.42 7.89
C ARG A 42 5.22 7.07 8.22
N ILE A 43 4.70 7.00 9.44
CA ILE A 43 3.88 5.89 9.91
C ILE A 43 2.54 6.47 10.37
N TYR A 44 1.45 5.83 9.97
CA TYR A 44 0.12 6.16 10.47
C TYR A 44 -0.69 4.88 10.64
N TYR A 45 -1.79 4.97 11.39
CA TYR A 45 -2.60 3.80 11.67
C TYR A 45 -4.09 4.16 11.76
N LEU A 46 -4.92 3.18 11.42
CA LEU A 46 -6.35 3.20 11.67
C LEU A 46 -6.65 2.21 12.80
N ALA A 47 -7.26 2.71 13.86
CA ALA A 47 -7.74 1.92 14.99
C ALA A 47 -9.22 2.22 15.22
N GLU A 48 -9.90 1.33 15.95
CA GLU A 48 -11.32 1.50 16.33
C GLU A 48 -12.25 1.68 15.12
N VAL A 49 -11.92 1.03 14.00
CA VAL A 49 -12.72 1.08 12.78
C VAL A 49 -14.00 0.29 13.00
N LYS A 50 -15.16 0.94 12.85
CA LYS A 50 -16.46 0.27 13.00
C LYS A 50 -16.63 -0.81 11.94
N LYS A 51 -17.27 -1.92 12.31
CA LYS A 51 -17.64 -2.98 11.36
C LYS A 51 -18.46 -2.37 10.21
N GLN A 52 -18.23 -2.82 8.97
CA GLN A 52 -18.82 -2.29 7.73
C GLN A 52 -18.35 -0.88 7.30
N THR A 53 -17.33 -0.30 7.96
CA THR A 53 -16.73 0.94 7.45
C THR A 53 -15.95 0.67 6.17
N ILE A 54 -16.13 1.51 5.17
CA ILE A 54 -15.25 1.64 4.01
C ILE A 54 -14.31 2.81 4.29
N ARG A 55 -13.00 2.60 4.11
CA ARG A 55 -11.97 3.63 4.23
C ARG A 55 -11.08 3.61 3.00
N GLY A 56 -10.32 4.68 2.79
CA GLY A 56 -9.51 4.82 1.57
C GLY A 56 -10.28 5.62 0.54
N GLU A 57 -10.52 5.01 -0.64
CA GLU A 57 -11.17 5.62 -1.79
C GLU A 57 -10.38 6.79 -2.40
N HIS A 58 -9.08 6.54 -2.58
CA HIS A 58 -8.18 7.44 -3.27
C HIS A 58 -6.99 6.67 -3.84
N ALA A 59 -6.26 7.34 -4.72
CA ALA A 59 -4.90 6.95 -5.08
C ALA A 59 -3.91 8.03 -4.65
N HIS A 60 -2.64 7.70 -4.75
CA HIS A 60 -1.52 8.61 -4.57
C HIS A 60 -0.76 8.74 -5.88
N ARG A 61 -0.22 9.93 -6.20
CA ARG A 61 0.58 10.12 -7.42
C ARG A 61 1.94 9.45 -7.30
N ASP A 62 2.60 9.67 -6.17
CA ASP A 62 3.99 9.28 -5.96
C ASP A 62 4.22 8.50 -4.66
N LEU A 63 3.28 8.55 -3.70
CA LEU A 63 3.43 7.80 -2.45
C LEU A 63 3.36 6.28 -2.68
N GLU A 64 4.29 5.59 -2.04
CA GLU A 64 4.27 4.14 -1.89
C GLU A 64 3.97 3.78 -0.44
N GLN A 65 3.28 2.66 -0.27
CA GLN A 65 2.72 2.28 1.03
C GLN A 65 3.01 0.80 1.30
N LEU A 66 3.23 0.49 2.58
CA LEU A 66 3.22 -0.87 3.10
C LEU A 66 2.14 -0.97 4.17
N VAL A 67 1.13 -1.80 3.95
CA VAL A 67 -0.07 -1.94 4.79
C VAL A 67 -0.04 -3.26 5.54
N ILE A 68 -0.31 -3.22 6.85
CA ILE A 68 -0.21 -4.37 7.75
C ILE A 68 -1.43 -4.43 8.66
N ALA A 69 -2.00 -5.62 8.83
CA ALA A 69 -2.96 -5.89 9.89
C ALA A 69 -2.22 -6.31 11.17
N ILE A 70 -1.94 -5.35 12.06
CA ILE A 70 -1.22 -5.65 13.32
C ILE A 70 -2.09 -6.46 14.28
N THR A 71 -3.40 -6.19 14.27
CA THR A 71 -4.41 -7.02 14.95
C THR A 71 -5.66 -7.13 14.09
N GLY A 72 -6.41 -8.22 14.28
CA GLY A 72 -7.63 -8.47 13.53
C GLY A 72 -7.37 -8.70 12.04
N ALA A 73 -8.38 -8.40 11.23
CA ALA A 73 -8.34 -8.56 9.78
C ALA A 73 -9.14 -7.49 9.05
N PHE A 74 -8.79 -7.24 7.79
CA PHE A 74 -9.53 -6.43 6.82
C PHE A 74 -9.09 -6.80 5.39
N ASP A 75 -9.89 -6.41 4.40
CA ASP A 75 -9.55 -6.57 3.00
C ASP A 75 -9.09 -5.23 2.42
N VAL A 76 -8.14 -5.30 1.48
CA VAL A 76 -7.65 -4.18 0.68
C VAL A 76 -7.92 -4.48 -0.78
N VAL A 77 -8.77 -3.66 -1.40
CA VAL A 77 -9.08 -3.69 -2.82
C VAL A 77 -8.22 -2.63 -3.52
N ILE A 78 -7.42 -3.07 -4.49
CA ILE A 78 -6.49 -2.23 -5.24
C ILE A 78 -6.87 -2.25 -6.72
N PHE A 79 -6.85 -1.09 -7.38
CA PHE A 79 -7.10 -0.97 -8.81
C PHE A 79 -6.07 -0.04 -9.47
N ASN A 80 -5.49 -0.45 -10.60
CA ASN A 80 -4.45 0.33 -11.31
C ASN A 80 -4.96 1.10 -12.55
N GLY A 81 -6.26 1.08 -12.82
CA GLY A 81 -6.83 1.61 -14.06
C GLY A 81 -7.28 0.54 -15.07
N GLU A 82 -6.78 -0.70 -14.91
CA GLU A 82 -7.04 -1.80 -15.83
C GLU A 82 -7.42 -3.11 -15.10
N GLN A 83 -6.67 -3.45 -14.06
CA GLN A 83 -6.82 -4.65 -13.26
C GLN A 83 -7.13 -4.29 -11.81
N GLN A 84 -7.98 -5.11 -11.19
CA GLN A 84 -8.30 -5.06 -9.78
C GLN A 84 -7.74 -6.28 -9.05
N TRP A 85 -7.25 -6.06 -7.83
CA TRP A 85 -6.83 -7.09 -6.89
C TRP A 85 -7.54 -6.92 -5.55
N THR A 86 -7.75 -8.02 -4.85
CA THR A 86 -8.23 -8.01 -3.46
C THR A 86 -7.26 -8.82 -2.61
N PHE A 87 -6.79 -8.23 -1.52
CA PHE A 87 -5.89 -8.86 -0.56
C PHE A 87 -6.54 -8.89 0.82
N SER A 88 -6.60 -10.05 1.45
CA SER A 88 -7.04 -10.18 2.84
C SER A 88 -5.83 -10.13 3.77
N LEU A 89 -5.76 -9.14 4.65
CA LEU A 89 -4.70 -9.02 5.65
C LEU A 89 -5.23 -9.45 7.02
N ASN A 90 -4.63 -10.47 7.61
CA ASN A 90 -5.04 -11.04 8.89
C ASN A 90 -3.88 -11.56 9.76
N ALA A 91 -2.63 -11.32 9.33
CA ALA A 91 -1.42 -11.75 10.01
C ALA A 91 -0.44 -10.58 10.13
N PRO A 92 0.18 -10.35 11.32
CA PRO A 92 1.07 -9.21 11.54
C PRO A 92 2.44 -9.38 10.88
N ASP A 93 2.77 -10.58 10.39
CA ASP A 93 3.95 -10.90 9.59
C ASP A 93 3.71 -10.86 8.07
N GLU A 94 2.50 -10.52 7.63
CA GLU A 94 2.19 -10.29 6.23
C GLU A 94 1.92 -8.80 5.98
N ALA A 95 2.55 -8.26 4.94
CA ALA A 95 2.43 -6.87 4.59
C ALA A 95 2.08 -6.71 3.11
N LEU A 96 1.08 -5.90 2.79
CA LEU A 96 0.76 -5.53 1.41
C LEU A 96 1.57 -4.32 1.00
N TYR A 97 2.45 -4.47 0.02
CA TYR A 97 3.05 -3.33 -0.66
C TYR A 97 2.09 -2.80 -1.73
N ILE A 98 1.91 -1.48 -1.77
CA ILE A 98 1.09 -0.76 -2.74
C ILE A 98 1.99 0.28 -3.42
N PRO A 99 2.28 0.12 -4.72
CA PRO A 99 2.99 1.13 -5.48
C PRO A 99 2.16 2.41 -5.62
N ALA A 100 2.83 3.51 -5.93
CA ALA A 100 2.17 4.73 -6.35
C ALA A 100 1.22 4.49 -7.54
N LEU A 101 0.25 5.39 -7.68
CA LEU A 101 -0.75 5.37 -8.75
C LEU A 101 -1.65 4.13 -8.77
N HIS A 102 -2.03 3.68 -7.58
CA HIS A 102 -3.01 2.62 -7.38
C HIS A 102 -4.15 3.15 -6.51
N TRP A 103 -5.39 2.97 -6.97
CA TRP A 103 -6.59 3.30 -6.20
C TRP A 103 -6.83 2.24 -5.12
N GLY A 104 -6.88 2.66 -3.86
CA GLY A 104 -6.99 1.76 -2.71
C GLY A 104 -8.27 1.96 -1.91
N THR A 105 -8.94 0.86 -1.60
CA THR A 105 -10.11 0.81 -0.72
C THR A 105 -9.92 -0.26 0.35
N LEU A 106 -10.09 0.09 1.61
CA LEU A 106 -10.08 -0.83 2.75
C LEU A 106 -11.53 -1.11 3.18
N ASN A 107 -11.88 -2.37 3.35
CA ASN A 107 -13.22 -2.78 3.79
C ASN A 107 -13.17 -4.08 4.61
N ASN A 108 -14.34 -4.62 4.94
CA ASN A 108 -14.50 -5.90 5.66
C ASN A 108 -13.70 -6.00 6.98
N PHE A 109 -13.63 -4.89 7.73
CA PHE A 109 -12.91 -4.84 9.00
C PHE A 109 -13.54 -5.76 10.06
N SER A 110 -12.69 -6.59 10.69
CA SER A 110 -13.01 -7.30 11.93
C SER A 110 -13.10 -6.33 13.12
N GLY A 111 -13.74 -6.75 14.22
CA GLY A 111 -13.97 -5.88 15.38
C GLY A 111 -12.72 -5.41 16.13
N ALA A 112 -11.57 -6.07 15.94
CA ALA A 112 -10.29 -5.71 16.55
C ALA A 112 -9.23 -5.27 15.52
N ALA A 113 -9.68 -4.86 14.33
CA ALA A 113 -8.77 -4.51 13.24
C ALA A 113 -7.95 -3.25 13.57
N ALA A 114 -6.63 -3.38 13.47
CA ALA A 114 -5.69 -2.27 13.49
C ALA A 114 -4.84 -2.31 12.20
N CYS A 115 -5.04 -1.31 11.35
CA CYS A 115 -4.32 -1.16 10.09
C CYS A 115 -3.14 -0.20 10.30
N LEU A 116 -1.92 -0.70 10.17
CA LEU A 116 -0.68 0.10 10.21
C LEU A 116 -0.22 0.35 8.78
N VAL A 117 0.20 1.58 8.48
CA VAL A 117 0.77 1.93 7.18
C VAL A 117 2.11 2.62 7.35
N LEU A 118 3.11 2.10 6.65
CA LEU A 118 4.42 2.73 6.46
C LEU A 118 4.43 3.38 5.08
N ALA A 119 4.85 4.64 5.01
CA ALA A 119 4.69 5.48 3.85
C ALA A 119 6.04 6.06 3.40
N SER A 120 6.29 6.08 2.10
CA SER A 120 7.55 6.53 1.50
C SER A 120 7.82 8.03 1.60
N ALA A 121 6.80 8.82 1.96
CA ALA A 121 6.89 10.27 2.08
C ALA A 121 6.05 10.82 3.25
N ALA A 122 6.42 12.03 3.70
CA ALA A 122 5.61 12.87 4.58
C ALA A 122 4.19 13.13 4.01
N TYR A 123 3.29 13.68 4.84
CA TYR A 123 1.95 14.02 4.40
C TYR A 123 1.97 15.20 3.41
N ASP A 124 1.44 14.97 2.21
CA ASP A 124 1.15 16.02 1.23
C ASP A 124 -0.27 15.86 0.68
N PRO A 125 -1.20 16.80 0.94
CA PRO A 125 -2.54 16.80 0.34
C PRO A 125 -2.53 16.77 -1.19
N LYS A 126 -1.51 17.35 -1.84
CA LYS A 126 -1.45 17.46 -3.31
C LYS A 126 -1.17 16.13 -3.99
N ASP A 127 -0.61 15.17 -3.26
CA ASP A 127 -0.33 13.83 -3.78
C ASP A 127 -1.62 13.00 -3.94
N TYR A 128 -2.71 13.37 -3.25
CA TYR A 128 -3.96 12.62 -3.27
C TYR A 128 -4.73 12.80 -4.59
N LEU A 129 -5.27 11.68 -5.08
CA LEU A 129 -6.27 11.57 -6.15
C LEU A 129 -7.56 11.08 -5.50
N THR A 130 -8.42 12.00 -5.07
CA THR A 130 -9.66 11.67 -4.32
C THR A 130 -10.88 11.44 -5.19
N THR A 131 -10.78 11.66 -6.50
CA THR A 131 -11.83 11.32 -7.46
C THR A 131 -11.32 10.27 -8.43
N TYR A 132 -12.21 9.36 -8.84
CA TYR A 132 -11.86 8.28 -9.74
C TYR A 132 -11.47 8.79 -11.14
N ASP A 133 -12.09 9.87 -11.60
CA ASP A 133 -11.80 10.49 -12.89
C ASP A 133 -10.40 11.14 -12.91
N ASP A 134 -10.00 11.83 -11.84
CA ASP A 134 -8.64 12.38 -11.71
C ASP A 134 -7.61 11.24 -11.72
N PHE A 135 -7.90 10.15 -11.01
CA PHE A 135 -7.05 8.97 -10.97
C PHE A 135 -6.85 8.35 -12.37
N LEU A 136 -7.93 8.07 -13.08
CA LEU A 136 -7.86 7.48 -14.43
C LEU A 136 -7.16 8.43 -15.42
N THR A 137 -7.35 9.74 -15.26
CA THR A 137 -6.67 10.74 -16.08
C THR A 137 -5.15 10.69 -15.86
N GLU A 138 -4.71 10.68 -14.60
CA GLU A 138 -3.28 10.58 -14.25
C GLU A 138 -2.66 9.26 -14.74
N VAL A 139 -3.36 8.12 -14.59
CA VAL A 139 -2.91 6.81 -15.12
C VAL A 139 -2.64 6.88 -16.62
N ARG A 140 -3.59 7.39 -17.40
CA ARG A 140 -3.44 7.51 -18.86
C ARG A 140 -2.28 8.43 -19.24
N GLN A 141 -2.11 9.55 -18.54
CA GLN A 141 -1.00 10.48 -18.78
C GLN A 141 0.36 9.83 -18.53
N ARG A 142 0.53 9.09 -17.43
CA ARG A 142 1.79 8.39 -17.13
C ARG A 142 2.09 7.25 -18.11
N GLN A 143 1.06 6.54 -18.58
CA GLN A 143 1.22 5.51 -19.62
C GLN A 143 1.65 6.12 -20.96
N ALA A 144 0.99 7.20 -21.39
CA ALA A 144 1.33 7.91 -22.63
C ALA A 144 2.76 8.48 -22.61
N GLY A 145 3.20 9.04 -21.48
CA GLY A 145 4.56 9.56 -21.31
C GLY A 145 5.66 8.48 -21.37
N ARG A 146 5.35 7.24 -21.00
CA ARG A 146 6.30 6.11 -21.08
C ARG A 146 6.47 5.57 -22.50
N GLY A 147 5.47 5.73 -23.37
CA GLY A 147 5.52 5.26 -24.77
C GLY A 147 6.30 6.15 -25.75
N GLY A 148 6.76 7.34 -25.32
CA GLY A 148 7.34 8.36 -26.20
C GLY A 148 8.87 8.42 -26.30
N THR A 149 9.62 7.46 -25.73
CA THR A 149 11.11 7.49 -25.71
C THR A 149 11.79 6.43 -26.58
N GLY A 150 11.07 5.81 -27.51
CA GLY A 150 11.58 4.75 -28.40
C GLY A 150 11.49 5.06 -29.89
N GLY A 151 11.90 6.27 -30.32
CA GLY A 151 12.00 6.67 -31.72
C GLY A 151 13.37 7.25 -32.04
#